data_AF-A0A529HVK4-F1
#
_entry.id   AF-A0A529HVK4-F1
#
_cell.length_a   1.000
_cell.length_b   1.000
_cell.length_c   1.000
_cell.angle_alpha   90.00
_cell.angle_beta   90.00
_cell.angle_gamma   90.00
#
_symmetry.space_group_name_H-M   'P 1'
#
loop_
_entity.id
_entity.type
_entity.pdbx_description
1 polymer ?
#
loop_
_entity_poly.entity_id
_entity_poly.type
_entity_poly.pdbx_seq_one_letter_code
_entity_poly.pdbx_strand_id
1 'polypeptide(L)' 'IFYIKGNELIGANRAGLFINLVPIFGTLLSVLIVGEQFQFYQGLALALVLGGIALAEYSGSRAVL' A
#
# COMPACT_ATOMS: atom_id res chain seq x y z
N ILE A 1 -15.34 -0.42 -9.56
CA ILE A 1 -16.58 -1.11 -9.08
C ILE A 1 -16.30 -1.98 -7.85
N PHE A 2 -15.40 -2.97 -7.91
CA PHE A 2 -15.11 -3.85 -6.75
C PHE A 2 -14.55 -3.12 -5.52
N TYR A 3 -13.64 -2.15 -5.70
CA TYR A 3 -13.14 -1.35 -4.59
C TYR A 3 -14.25 -0.56 -3.86
N ILE A 4 -15.17 0.05 -4.63
CA ILE A 4 -16.28 0.83 -4.08
C ILE A 4 -17.25 -0.07 -3.30
N LYS A 5 -17.61 -1.24 -3.85
CA LYS A 5 -18.42 -2.24 -3.13
C LYS A 5 -17.74 -2.76 -1.87
N GLY A 6 -16.43 -3.03 -1.93
CA GLY A 6 -15.65 -3.42 -0.76
C GLY A 6 -15.69 -2.33 0.31
N ASN A 7 -15.49 -1.08 -0.09
CA ASN A 7 -15.59 0.08 0.79
C ASN A 7 -16.95 0.21 1.48
N GLU A 8 -18.06 -0.06 0.78
CA GLU A 8 -19.41 -0.08 1.39
C GLU A 8 -19.55 -1.18 2.46
N LEU A 9 -18.85 -2.32 2.31
CA LEU A 9 -18.93 -3.46 3.23
C LEU A 9 -18.04 -3.33 4.47
N ILE A 10 -16.82 -2.79 4.32
CA ILE A 10 -15.82 -2.71 5.42
C ILE A 10 -15.59 -1.28 5.94
N GLY A 11 -16.18 -0.28 5.29
CA GLY A 11 -16.06 1.14 5.63
C GLY A 11 -14.76 1.80 5.15
N ALA A 12 -14.82 3.12 4.93
CA ALA A 12 -13.74 3.95 4.39
C ALA A 12 -12.43 3.83 5.15
N ASN A 13 -12.49 3.76 6.48
CA ASN A 13 -11.30 3.66 7.32
C ASN A 13 -10.49 2.37 7.05
N ARG A 14 -11.17 1.23 6.85
CA ARG A 14 -10.49 -0.04 6.56
C ARG A 14 -10.16 -0.20 5.09
N ALA A 15 -11.03 0.26 4.19
CA ALA A 15 -10.81 0.20 2.75
C ALA A 15 -9.59 1.02 2.31
N GLY A 16 -9.35 2.18 2.93
CA GLY A 16 -8.19 3.03 2.65
C GLY A 16 -6.85 2.32 2.86
N LEU A 17 -6.76 1.40 3.83
CA LEU A 17 -5.54 0.62 4.07
C LEU A 17 -5.16 -0.30 2.91
N PHE A 18 -6.12 -0.75 2.09
CA PHE A 18 -5.81 -1.57 0.92
C PHE A 18 -5.09 -0.80 -0.18
N ILE A 19 -5.31 0.52 -0.29
CA ILE A 19 -4.62 1.37 -1.27
C ILE A 19 -3.11 1.39 -0.99
N ASN A 20 -2.73 1.36 0.29
CA ASN A 20 -1.33 1.32 0.71
C ASN A 20 -0.59 0.04 0.26
N LEU A 21 -1.33 -1.04 -0.05
CA LEU A 21 -0.74 -2.28 -0.56
C LEU A 21 -0.51 -2.27 -2.08
N VAL A 22 -1.14 -1.35 -2.81
CA VAL A 22 -1.05 -1.26 -4.28
C VAL A 22 0.39 -1.17 -4.78
N PRO A 23 1.28 -0.32 -4.22
CA PRO A 23 2.66 -0.21 -4.69
C PRO A 23 3.44 -1.50 -4.43
N ILE A 24 3.19 -2.16 -3.31
CA ILE A 24 3.85 -3.42 -2.94
C ILE A 24 3.52 -4.49 -3.98
N PHE A 25 2.23 -4.70 -4.26
CA PHE A 25 1.81 -5.63 -5.30
C PHE A 25 2.29 -5.20 -6.69
N GLY A 26 2.32 -3.91 -7.00
CA GLY A 26 2.85 -3.39 -8.25
C GLY A 26 4.30 -3.83 -8.49
N THR A 27 5.18 -3.62 -7.51
CA THR A 27 6.59 -4.06 -7.60
C THR A 27 6.69 -5.59 -7.67
N LEU A 28 5.95 -6.31 -6.82
CA LEU A 28 5.99 -7.77 -6.75
C LEU A 28 5.53 -8.42 -8.07
N LEU A 29 4.44 -7.91 -8.65
CA LEU A 29 3.91 -8.38 -9.92
C LEU A 29 4.81 -8.00 -11.11
N SER A 30 5.47 -6.84 -11.09
CA SER A 30 6.45 -6.48 -12.13
C SER A 30 7.61 -7.49 -12.17
N VAL A 31 8.12 -7.86 -11.00
CA VAL A 31 9.21 -8.83 -10.89
C VAL A 31 8.75 -10.25 -11.26
N LEU A 32 7.58 -10.68 -10.76
CA LEU A 32 7.11 -12.05 -10.96
C LEU A 32 6.49 -12.32 -12.34
N ILE A 33 5.72 -11.38 -12.88
CA ILE A 33 4.97 -11.56 -14.13
C ILE A 33 5.74 -11.01 -15.33
N VAL A 34 6.28 -9.78 -15.19
CA VAL A 34 7.02 -9.13 -16.29
C VAL A 34 8.47 -9.64 -16.34
N GLY A 35 8.97 -10.20 -15.24
CA GLY A 35 10.33 -10.73 -15.16
C GLY A 35 11.40 -9.64 -15.05
N GLU A 36 11.02 -8.44 -14.60
CA GLU A 36 11.99 -7.37 -14.38
C GLU A 36 13.00 -7.78 -13.29
N GLN A 37 14.28 -7.52 -13.54
CA GLN A 37 15.30 -7.73 -12.52
C GLN A 37 15.08 -6.75 -11.38
N PHE A 38 15.03 -7.26 -10.15
CA PHE A 38 14.84 -6.41 -8.98
C PHE A 38 16.00 -5.43 -8.84
N GLN A 39 15.74 -4.15 -9.09
CA GLN A 39 16.76 -3.10 -9.03
C GLN A 39 16.70 -2.36 -7.70
N PHE A 40 17.83 -1.73 -7.33
CA PHE A 40 17.94 -1.00 -6.06
C PHE A 40 16.87 0.10 -5.92
N TYR A 41 16.48 0.76 -7.01
CA TYR A 41 15.42 1.78 -6.98
C TYR A 41 14.04 1.22 -6.62
N GLN A 42 13.75 -0.04 -6.96
CA GLN A 42 12.50 -0.71 -6.57
C GLN A 42 12.49 -1.00 -5.07
N GLY A 43 13.63 -1.43 -4.53
CA GLY A 43 13.84 -1.57 -3.09
C GLY A 43 13.68 -0.25 -2.34
N LEU A 44 14.26 0.84 -2.87
CA LEU A 44 14.12 2.18 -2.31
C LEU A 44 12.67 2.69 -2.37
N ALA A 45 11.98 2.47 -3.48
CA ALA A 45 10.57 2.82 -3.64
C ALA A 45 9.69 2.06 -2.62
N LEU A 46 9.92 0.75 -2.45
CA LEU A 46 9.26 -0.06 -1.42
C LEU A 46 9.52 0.49 -0.02
N ALA A 47 10.77 0.83 0.31
CA ALA A 47 11.12 1.37 1.61
C ALA A 47 10.43 2.72 1.89
N LEU A 48 10.38 3.62 0.89
CA LEU A 48 9.69 4.91 0.99
C LEU A 48 8.18 4.75 1.15
N VAL A 49 7.57 3.83 0.40
CA VAL A 49 6.13 3.52 0.52
C VAL A 49 5.84 2.98 1.92
N LEU A 50 6.57 1.96 2.37
CA LEU A 50 6.39 1.37 3.70
C LEU A 50 6.62 2.39 4.81
N GLY A 51 7.64 3.25 4.66
CA GLY A 51 7.89 4.36 5.58
C GLY A 51 6.74 5.36 5.62
N GLY A 52 6.20 5.75 4.46
CA GLY A 52 5.05 6.64 4.37
C GLY A 52 3.79 6.06 5.02
N ILE A 53 3.54 4.75 4.82
CA ILE A 53 2.43 4.03 5.45
C ILE A 53 2.60 4.00 6.97
N ALA A 54 3.79 3.63 7.45
CA ALA A 54 4.09 3.57 8.87
C ALA A 54 3.90 4.95 9.55
N LEU A 55 4.34 6.03 8.90
CA LEU A 55 4.13 7.40 9.40
C LEU A 55 2.65 7.79 9.41
N ALA A 56 1.91 7.47 8.35
CA ALA A 56 0.47 7.77 8.27
C ALA A 56 -0.33 7.00 9.33
N GLU A 57 -0.01 5.72 9.54
CA GLU A 57 -0.67 4.87 10.52
C GLU A 57 -0.31 5.27 11.97
N TYR A 58 0.95 5.65 12.21
CA TYR A 58 1.39 6.19 13.50
C TYR A 58 0.73 7.53 13.83
N SER A 59 0.55 8.41 12.84
CA SER A 59 -0.14 9.70 13.02
C SER A 59 -1.65 9.54 13.24
N GLY A 60 -2.29 8.64 12.47
CA GLY A 60 -3.70 8.30 12.65
C GLY A 60 -4.00 7.67 14.02
N SER A 61 -3.08 6.88 14.56
CA SER A 61 -3.19 6.29 15.91
C SER A 61 -3.09 7.32 17.03
N ARG A 62 -2.43 8.47 16.79
CA ARG A 62 -2.36 9.58 17.76
C ARG A 62 -3.56 10.53 17.71
N ALA A 63 -4.25 10.63 16.58
CA ALA A 63 -5.44 11.47 16.45
C ALA A 63 -6.70 10.90 17.13
N VAL A 64 -6.64 9.65 17.62
CA VAL A 64 -7.74 8.95 18.30
C VAL A 64 -7.57 8.96 19.84
N LEU A 65 -6.45 9.48 20.36
CA LEU A 65 -6.24 9.77 21.79
C LEU A 65 -6.53 11.25 22.10
#